data_AF-A0A963G9Y0-F1
#
_entry.id   AF-A0A963G9Y0-F1
#
_cell.length_a   1.000
_cell.length_b   1.000
_cell.length_c   1.000
_cell.angle_alpha   90.00
_cell.angle_beta   90.00
_cell.angle_gamma   90.00
#
_symmetry.space_group_name_H-M   'P 1'
#
loop_
_entity.id
_entity.type
_entity.pdbx_description
1 polymer ?
#
loop_
_entity_poly.entity_id
_entity_poly.type
_entity_poly.pdbx_seq_one_letter_code
_entity_poly.pdbx_strand_id
1 'polypeptide(L)' 'MFNQSDDEAYRKKALKKSLLEIVPGETEGVNAIRYILESRYLTGKTIALDGGRHLARAS' A
#
# COMPACT_ATOMS: atom_id res chain seq x y z
N MET A 1 -3.85 0.95 7.36
CA MET A 1 -4.71 1.62 8.37
C MET A 1 -3.86 2.10 9.54
N PHE A 2 -4.29 3.15 10.25
CA PHE A 2 -3.64 3.64 11.48
C PHE A 2 -4.32 3.07 12.72
N ASN A 3 -3.55 2.97 13.81
CA ASN A 3 -4.08 2.59 15.11
C ASN A 3 -4.75 3.80 15.80
N GLN A 4 -5.65 3.54 16.74
CA GLN A 4 -6.32 4.62 17.49
C GLN A 4 -5.34 5.50 18.26
N SER A 5 -4.24 4.93 18.75
CA SER A 5 -3.17 5.61 19.48
C SER A 5 -2.19 6.37 18.61
N ASP A 6 -2.26 6.24 17.28
CA ASP A 6 -1.34 6.93 16.37
C ASP A 6 -1.67 8.43 16.38
N ASP A 7 -0.71 9.25 16.80
CA ASP A 7 -0.86 10.71 16.81
C ASP A 7 -0.82 11.33 15.41
N GLU A 8 -1.24 12.59 15.30
CA GLU A 8 -1.32 13.28 14.01
C GLU A 8 0.06 13.45 13.34
N ALA A 9 1.11 13.67 14.13
CA ALA A 9 2.47 13.86 13.63
C ALA A 9 3.02 12.57 12.98
N TYR A 10 2.80 11.44 13.64
CA TYR A 10 3.12 10.11 13.13
C TYR A 10 2.33 9.80 11.87
N ARG A 11 1.02 10.06 11.86
CA ARG A 11 0.17 9.82 10.67
C ARG A 11 0.67 10.61 9.46
N LYS A 12 0.95 11.90 9.63
CA LYS A 12 1.53 12.76 8.57
C LYS A 12 2.87 12.23 8.08
N LYS A 13 3.77 11.89 9.00
CA LYS A 13 5.09 11.31 8.66
C LYS A 13 4.95 9.97 7.94
N ALA A 14 3.98 9.16 8.33
CA ALA A 14 3.75 7.85 7.74
C ALA A 14 3.21 7.94 6.30
N LEU A 15 2.31 8.89 6.02
CA LEU A 15 1.81 9.14 4.67
C LEU A 15 2.93 9.52 3.70
N LYS A 16 3.86 10.38 4.13
CA LYS A 16 5.02 10.81 3.32
C LYS A 16 6.01 9.68 2.96
N LYS A 17 5.84 8.47 3.51
CA LYS A 17 6.70 7.32 3.20
C LYS A 17 6.32 6.63 1.89
N SER A 18 5.15 6.88 1.32
CA SER A 18 4.71 6.27 0.06
C SER A 18 4.47 7.35 -1.00
N LEU A 19 4.62 7.00 -2.27
CA LEU A 19 4.42 7.95 -3.37
C LEU A 19 2.97 8.43 -3.47
N LEU A 20 2.02 7.55 -3.12
CA LEU A 20 0.59 7.89 -3.17
C LEU A 20 0.12 8.72 -1.97
N GLU A 21 0.88 8.75 -0.86
CA GLU A 21 0.53 9.46 0.37
C GLU A 21 -0.90 9.20 0.89
N ILE A 22 -1.44 8.01 0.64
CA ILE A 22 -2.75 7.56 1.12
C ILE A 22 -2.60 6.41 2.11
N VAL A 23 -3.55 6.30 3.03
CA VAL A 23 -3.70 5.12 3.89
C VAL A 23 -4.60 4.12 3.16
N PRO A 24 -4.08 2.96 2.72
CA PRO A 24 -4.95 1.93 2.18
C PRO A 24 -5.80 1.34 3.32
N GLY A 25 -7.08 1.13 2.99
CA GLY A 25 -7.99 0.28 3.76
C GLY A 25 -7.84 -1.19 3.35
N GLU A 26 -8.58 -2.06 4.03
CA GLU A 26 -8.60 -3.51 3.80
C GLU A 26 -9.00 -3.90 2.36
N THR A 27 -9.84 -3.10 1.71
CA THR A 27 -10.34 -3.34 0.35
C THR A 27 -9.22 -3.50 -0.69
N GLU A 28 -8.09 -2.82 -0.50
CA GLU A 28 -7.00 -2.90 -1.48
C GLU A 28 -6.36 -4.29 -1.53
N GLY A 29 -6.24 -4.96 -0.38
CA GLY A 29 -5.79 -6.36 -0.34
C GLY A 29 -6.76 -7.30 -1.05
N VAL A 30 -8.07 -7.08 -0.88
CA VAL A 30 -9.12 -7.87 -1.56
C VAL A 30 -9.06 -7.69 -3.07
N ASN A 31 -8.88 -6.46 -3.54
CA ASN A 31 -8.76 -6.15 -4.97
C ASN A 31 -7.54 -6.85 -5.59
N ALA A 32 -6.40 -6.84 -4.91
CA ALA A 32 -5.19 -7.49 -5.38
C ALA A 32 -5.34 -9.02 -5.48
N ILE A 33 -5.98 -9.65 -4.48
CA ILE A 33 -6.27 -11.09 -4.52
C ILE A 33 -7.20 -11.41 -5.69
N ARG A 34 -8.28 -10.63 -5.87
CA ARG A 34 -9.20 -10.82 -6.99
C ARG A 34 -8.48 -10.74 -8.34
N TYR A 35 -7.61 -9.73 -8.53
CA TYR A 35 -6.78 -9.60 -9.72
C TYR A 35 -5.90 -10.84 -9.97
N ILE A 36 -5.27 -11.37 -8.93
CA ILE A 36 -4.43 -12.58 -9.05
C ILE A 36 -5.28 -13.80 -9.46
N LEU A 37 -6.44 -14.00 -8.81
CA LEU A 37 -7.32 -15.14 -9.05
C LEU A 37 -7.98 -15.11 -10.44
N GLU A 38 -8.26 -13.92 -10.97
CA GLU A 38 -8.85 -13.74 -12.30
C GLU A 38 -7.80 -13.89 -13.43
N SER A 39 -6.52 -13.78 -13.12
CA SER A 39 -5.46 -13.84 -14.12
C SER A 39 -5.25 -15.26 -14.65
N ARG A 40 -5.21 -15.38 -15.99
CA ARG A 40 -4.89 -16.65 -16.68
C ARG A 40 -3.44 -16.76 -17.14
N TYR A 41 -2.62 -15.75 -16.86
CA TYR A 41 -1.27 -15.64 -17.41
C TYR A 41 -0.22 -15.11 -16.41
N LEU A 42 -0.64 -14.78 -15.19
CA LEU A 42 0.26 -14.34 -14.13
C LEU A 42 0.71 -15.54 -13.30
N THR A 43 2.02 -15.75 -13.20
CA THR A 43 2.61 -16.78 -12.33
C THR A 43 4.00 -16.36 -11.84
N GLY A 44 4.41 -16.86 -10.67
CA GLY A 44 5.75 -16.64 -10.12
C GLY A 44 6.12 -15.17 -9.92
N LYS A 45 5.13 -14.29 -9.64
CA LYS A 45 5.35 -12.87 -9.39
C LYS A 45 4.95 -12.49 -7.97
N THR A 46 5.66 -11.50 -7.44
CA THR A 46 5.30 -10.78 -6.22
C THR A 46 4.70 -9.43 -6.63
N ILE A 47 3.48 -9.14 -6.17
CA ILE A 47 2.84 -7.84 -6.38
C ILE A 47 3.07 -6.99 -5.13
N ALA A 48 3.70 -5.82 -5.28
CA ALA A 48 3.90 -4.88 -4.18
C ALA A 48 2.62 -4.07 -3.92
N LEU A 49 2.12 -4.13 -2.68
CA LEU A 49 0.99 -3.32 -2.19
C LEU A 49 1.50 -2.32 -1.15
N ASP A 50 2.35 -1.39 -1.58
CA ASP A 50 3.10 -0.48 -0.69
C ASP A 50 2.84 1.01 -1.00
N GLY A 51 1.92 1.32 -1.91
CA GLY A 51 1.65 2.69 -2.37
C GLY A 51 2.85 3.34 -3.08
N GLY A 52 3.75 2.55 -3.66
CA GLY A 52 4.96 3.05 -4.31
C GLY A 52 6.04 3.48 -3.33
N ARG A 53 6.06 2.93 -2.12
CA ARG A 53 7.04 3.26 -1.06
C ARG A 53 8.49 3.07 -1.50
N HIS A 54 8.78 2.05 -2.28
CA HIS A 54 10.12 1.85 -2.84
C HIS A 54 10.51 2.90 -3.90
N LEU A 55 9.55 3.65 -4.44
CA LEU A 55 9.77 4.71 -5.44
C LEU A 55 9.80 6.11 -4.82
N ALA A 56 9.27 6.27 -3.60
CA ALA A 56 9.40 7.49 -2.83
C ALA A 56 10.88 7.69 -2.47
N ARG A 57 11.63 8.36 -3.36
CA ARG A 57 13.00 8.78 -3.06
C ARG A 57 12.98 9.63 -1.80
N ALA A 58 13.93 9.40 -0.91
CA ALA A 58 14.21 10.33 0.17
C ALA A 58 14.61 11.67 -0.47
N SER A 59 13.66 12.59 -0.57
CA SER A 59 13.93 14.02 -0.77
C SER A 59 14.40 14.63 0.54
#